data_AF-A0A2T6C1E1-F1
#
_entry.id   AF-A0A2T6C1E1-F1
#
_cell.length_a   1.000
_cell.length_b   1.000
_cell.length_c   1.000
_cell.angle_alpha   90.00
_cell.angle_beta   90.00
_cell.angle_gamma   90.00
#
_symmetry.space_group_name_H-M   'P 1'
#
loop_
_entity.id
_entity.type
_entity.pdbx_description
1 polymer ?
#
loop_
_entity_poly.entity_id
_entity_poly.type
_entity_poly.pdbx_seq_one_letter_code
_entity_poly.pdbx_strand_id
1 'polypeptide(L)'
;MQAKTTTSIRLPQSITLQIETKTPASNNMTRKLIFENYEGRRIELPITLMRTASHQLEVTDFPDTTHNLQILGSLNHRSFWDKIYIKNTGGNSSIDIYRMTLIVHYHKVVAGAEKDIPMLSNTIVNRVLGSGDSEVYLTPFIERQMLRHAGLTSRNHPAAVLAAKDLGKSGTSAESYDQYGKNPKYRGWISYECSEFASWYLHETECWRDFTNKPKTVFRDITATSQLHAVYKSKKRTYYYHNGRNRFLNEETEVAYTPKPGDIFMRRGNGKFEHSMIFLRWNARNKTALVIDGPYPVTLRTVEVHALETRADDPKDFIVCESVMTRF
;
A
#
# COMPACT_ATOMS: atom_id res chain seq x y z
N MET A 1 10.88 -11.91 29.37
CA MET A 1 10.05 -12.71 28.44
C MET A 1 10.27 -12.20 27.03
N GLN A 2 11.09 -12.89 26.24
CA GLN A 2 11.17 -12.65 24.80
C GLN A 2 9.86 -13.13 24.18
N ALA A 3 9.02 -12.20 23.72
CA ALA A 3 7.90 -12.57 22.87
C ALA A 3 8.48 -13.23 21.62
N LYS A 4 8.14 -14.50 21.40
CA LYS A 4 8.41 -15.20 20.16
C LYS A 4 7.72 -14.40 19.04
N THR A 5 8.47 -13.56 18.35
CA THR A 5 8.10 -13.05 17.03
C THR A 5 8.18 -14.23 16.06
N THR A 6 7.18 -15.11 16.09
CA THR A 6 6.77 -15.82 14.88
C THR A 6 6.12 -14.79 13.97
N THR A 7 6.93 -13.84 13.50
CA THR A 7 6.63 -12.91 12.45
C THR A 7 6.45 -13.73 11.20
N SER A 8 5.23 -14.23 11.00
CA SER A 8 4.73 -14.67 9.70
C SER A 8 4.60 -13.43 8.82
N ILE A 9 5.74 -12.81 8.50
CA ILE A 9 5.78 -11.64 7.64
C ILE A 9 5.19 -12.09 6.31
N ARG A 10 4.17 -11.36 5.90
CA ARG A 10 3.42 -11.55 4.66
C ARG A 10 4.26 -10.98 3.54
N LEU A 11 5.30 -11.72 3.18
CA LEU A 11 6.32 -11.31 2.23
C LEU A 11 5.91 -11.67 0.80
N PRO A 12 6.33 -10.88 -0.19
CA PRO A 12 6.19 -11.25 -1.60
C PRO A 12 6.98 -12.53 -1.87
N GLN A 13 6.43 -13.40 -2.73
CA GLN A 13 7.02 -14.71 -3.04
C GLN A 13 7.37 -14.86 -4.52
N SER A 14 6.61 -14.22 -5.40
CA SER A 14 6.85 -14.28 -6.84
C SER A 14 6.41 -12.99 -7.51
N ILE A 15 6.81 -12.84 -8.77
CA ILE A 15 6.30 -11.81 -9.66
C ILE A 15 5.77 -12.46 -10.94
N THR A 16 4.73 -11.88 -11.50
CA THR A 16 4.39 -12.06 -12.92
C THR A 16 4.92 -10.85 -13.67
N LEU A 17 5.71 -11.07 -14.71
CA LEU A 17 6.15 -10.01 -15.61
C LEU A 17 5.93 -10.46 -17.06
N GLN A 18 5.16 -9.66 -17.78
CA GLN A 18 4.88 -9.84 -19.21
C GLN A 18 5.20 -8.54 -19.95
N ILE A 19 5.87 -8.65 -21.09
CA ILE A 19 6.27 -7.53 -21.93
C ILE A 19 5.77 -7.81 -23.35
N GLU A 20 4.96 -6.88 -23.86
CA GLU A 20 4.61 -6.81 -25.28
C GLU A 20 5.63 -5.92 -25.99
N THR A 21 6.20 -6.42 -27.08
CA THR A 21 7.23 -5.72 -27.86
C THR A 21 6.69 -5.19 -29.18
N LYS A 22 7.27 -4.10 -29.70
CA LYS A 22 6.92 -3.61 -31.06
C LYS A 22 7.57 -4.43 -32.17
N THR A 23 8.74 -4.98 -31.90
CA THR A 23 9.52 -5.80 -32.82
C THR A 23 9.50 -7.26 -32.36
N PRO A 24 9.75 -8.22 -33.26
CA PRO A 24 9.88 -9.61 -32.86
C PRO A 24 10.93 -9.78 -31.76
N ALA A 25 10.53 -10.44 -30.67
CA ALA A 25 11.42 -10.68 -29.55
C ALA A 25 12.44 -11.79 -29.88
N SER A 26 13.62 -11.75 -29.25
CA SER A 26 14.53 -12.90 -29.24
C SER A 26 14.06 -13.96 -28.25
N ASN A 27 14.49 -15.21 -28.43
CA ASN A 27 13.96 -16.37 -27.71
C ASN A 27 14.13 -16.33 -26.19
N ASN A 28 15.32 -15.93 -25.71
CA ASN A 28 15.63 -15.87 -24.29
C ASN A 28 16.54 -14.66 -24.02
N MET A 29 16.20 -13.88 -22.98
CA MET A 29 16.96 -12.72 -22.56
C MET A 29 17.02 -12.62 -21.03
N THR A 30 18.22 -12.44 -20.49
CA THR A 30 18.38 -12.10 -19.06
C THR A 30 18.30 -10.59 -18.87
N ARG A 31 17.52 -10.15 -17.89
CA ARG A 31 17.38 -8.75 -17.46
C ARG A 31 17.42 -8.68 -15.93
N LYS A 32 17.35 -7.48 -15.39
CA LYS A 32 17.17 -7.26 -13.95
C LYS A 32 15.99 -6.34 -13.69
N LEU A 33 15.18 -6.67 -12.69
CA LEU A 33 14.28 -5.71 -12.06
C LEU A 33 15.02 -5.09 -10.87
N ILE A 34 15.15 -3.77 -10.86
CA ILE A 34 15.93 -3.03 -9.87
C ILE A 34 14.97 -2.24 -8.99
N PHE A 35 15.17 -2.35 -7.68
CA PHE A 35 14.50 -1.58 -6.65
C PHE A 35 15.56 -0.71 -6.00
N GLU A 36 15.41 0.61 -6.08
CA GLU A 36 16.37 1.58 -5.57
C GLU A 36 15.71 2.43 -4.48
N ASN A 37 16.42 2.60 -3.36
CA ASN A 37 15.98 3.47 -2.28
C ASN A 37 16.36 4.94 -2.51
N TYR A 38 15.89 5.85 -1.65
CA TYR A 38 16.20 7.29 -1.77
C TYR A 38 17.70 7.61 -1.68
N GLU A 39 18.52 6.76 -1.05
CA GLU A 39 19.99 6.90 -0.98
C GLU A 39 20.71 6.38 -2.24
N GLY A 40 19.98 5.80 -3.20
CA GLY A 40 20.56 5.19 -4.40
C GLY A 40 21.06 3.75 -4.22
N ARG A 41 20.82 3.11 -3.07
CA ARG A 41 21.13 1.69 -2.88
C ARG A 41 20.14 0.82 -3.64
N ARG A 42 20.64 -0.23 -4.29
CA ARG A 42 19.87 -1.07 -5.21
C ARG A 42 19.76 -2.51 -4.72
N ILE A 43 18.53 -3.05 -4.73
CA ILE A 43 18.27 -4.48 -4.69
C ILE A 43 17.93 -4.89 -6.12
N GLU A 44 18.69 -5.84 -6.65
CA GLU A 44 18.53 -6.32 -8.01
C GLU A 44 17.94 -7.73 -8.02
N LEU A 45 16.90 -7.93 -8.81
CA LEU A 45 16.25 -9.22 -9.03
C LEU A 45 16.58 -9.67 -10.47
N PRO A 46 17.49 -10.65 -10.66
CA PRO A 46 17.73 -11.25 -11.96
C PRO A 46 16.46 -11.93 -12.47
N ILE A 47 16.13 -11.70 -13.74
CA ILE A 47 14.97 -12.31 -14.40
C ILE A 47 15.38 -12.87 -15.76
N THR A 48 14.76 -13.98 -16.13
CA THR A 48 14.89 -14.59 -17.46
C THR A 48 13.57 -14.41 -18.19
N LEU A 49 13.60 -13.67 -19.30
CA LEU A 49 12.45 -13.44 -20.17
C LEU A 49 12.52 -14.43 -21.33
N MET A 50 11.51 -15.29 -21.48
CA MET A 50 11.36 -16.13 -22.67
C MET A 50 10.27 -15.61 -23.58
N ARG A 51 10.49 -15.82 -24.87
CA ARG A 51 9.51 -15.51 -25.90
C ARG A 51 8.39 -16.56 -25.89
N THR A 52 7.18 -16.13 -25.55
CA THR A 52 5.97 -16.97 -25.59
C THR A 52 5.18 -16.78 -26.90
N ALA A 53 5.32 -15.61 -27.53
CA ALA A 53 4.80 -15.33 -28.88
C ALA A 53 5.74 -14.36 -29.62
N SER A 54 5.51 -14.14 -30.92
CA SER A 54 6.38 -13.28 -31.77
C SER A 54 6.73 -11.94 -31.12
N HIS A 55 5.75 -11.30 -30.46
CA HIS A 55 5.87 -9.99 -29.82
C HIS A 55 5.66 -10.03 -28.30
N GLN A 56 5.88 -11.19 -27.67
CA GLN A 56 5.58 -11.39 -26.25
C GLN A 56 6.72 -12.08 -25.52
N LEU A 57 7.15 -11.46 -24.43
CA LEU A 57 8.16 -11.96 -23.49
C LEU A 57 7.53 -12.12 -22.11
N GLU A 58 7.79 -13.24 -21.45
CA GLU A 58 7.31 -13.52 -20.11
C GLU A 58 8.43 -14.05 -19.24
N VAL A 59 8.36 -13.77 -17.94
CA VAL A 59 9.25 -14.44 -16.97
C VAL A 59 8.78 -15.87 -16.82
N THR A 60 9.67 -16.82 -17.10
CA THR A 60 9.33 -18.25 -17.10
C THR A 60 9.79 -18.96 -15.85
N ASP A 61 10.88 -18.48 -15.27
CA ASP A 61 11.36 -18.89 -13.97
C ASP A 61 11.79 -17.63 -13.21
N PHE A 62 11.18 -17.42 -12.04
CA PHE A 62 11.84 -16.62 -11.03
C PHE A 62 12.87 -17.56 -10.39
N PRO A 63 14.18 -17.41 -10.64
CA PRO A 63 15.17 -18.23 -9.94
C PRO A 63 14.90 -18.03 -8.46
N ASP A 64 14.92 -19.11 -7.68
CA ASP A 64 14.54 -19.21 -6.26
C ASP A 64 15.40 -18.30 -5.35
N THR A 65 15.26 -17.01 -5.60
CA THR A 65 15.84 -15.83 -4.95
C THR A 65 14.73 -15.14 -4.17
N THR A 66 13.82 -15.98 -3.63
CA THR A 66 12.81 -15.61 -2.65
C THR A 66 13.41 -14.66 -1.62
N HIS A 67 14.67 -14.83 -1.23
CA HIS A 67 15.37 -13.92 -0.33
C HIS A 67 15.35 -12.43 -0.75
N ASN A 68 15.81 -12.05 -1.94
CA ASN A 68 15.89 -10.62 -2.32
C ASN A 68 14.49 -10.02 -2.50
N LEU A 69 13.55 -10.78 -3.07
CA LEU A 69 12.16 -10.34 -3.19
C LEU A 69 11.51 -10.19 -1.80
N GLN A 70 11.73 -11.16 -0.91
CA GLN A 70 11.29 -11.12 0.48
C GLN A 70 11.92 -9.97 1.26
N ILE A 71 13.19 -9.63 1.01
CA ILE A 71 13.82 -8.45 1.60
C ILE A 71 13.02 -7.19 1.25
N LEU A 72 12.59 -7.03 0.00
CA LEU A 72 11.80 -5.86 -0.42
C LEU A 72 10.49 -5.72 0.37
N GLY A 73 9.81 -6.83 0.67
CA GLY A 73 8.60 -6.81 1.49
C GLY A 73 8.83 -6.86 3.00
N SER A 74 10.09 -7.01 3.43
CA SER A 74 10.42 -7.14 4.85
C SER A 74 10.30 -5.80 5.57
N LEU A 75 10.31 -5.86 6.90
CA LEU A 75 10.41 -4.66 7.72
C LEU A 75 11.56 -3.82 7.19
N ASN A 76 11.43 -2.50 7.23
CA ASN A 76 12.53 -1.58 6.98
C ASN A 76 12.98 -1.38 5.51
N HIS A 77 12.23 -1.91 4.54
CA HIS A 77 12.60 -1.81 3.12
C HIS A 77 11.59 -1.04 2.26
N ARG A 78 10.66 -0.28 2.86
CA ARG A 78 9.67 0.54 2.14
C ARG A 78 10.31 1.38 1.04
N SER A 79 11.40 2.09 1.35
CA SER A 79 12.01 3.06 0.43
C SER A 79 12.60 2.44 -0.83
N PHE A 80 12.95 1.14 -0.85
CA PHE A 80 13.45 0.47 -2.07
C PHE A 80 12.41 0.42 -3.20
N TRP A 81 11.13 0.59 -2.88
CA TRP A 81 10.05 0.62 -3.85
C TRP A 81 9.82 2.02 -4.45
N ASP A 82 10.55 3.04 -3.99
CA ASP A 82 10.37 4.41 -4.48
C ASP A 82 10.88 4.55 -5.92
N LYS A 83 11.88 3.75 -6.31
CA LYS A 83 12.39 3.74 -7.68
C LYS A 83 12.53 2.32 -8.20
N ILE A 84 11.77 2.00 -9.25
CA ILE A 84 11.77 0.68 -9.87
C ILE A 84 12.19 0.83 -11.34
N TYR A 85 13.10 -0.03 -11.78
CA TYR A 85 13.62 -0.05 -13.15
C TYR A 85 13.65 -1.46 -13.70
N ILE A 86 13.53 -1.60 -15.02
CA ILE A 86 14.01 -2.78 -15.73
C ILE A 86 15.34 -2.44 -16.41
N LYS A 87 16.37 -3.27 -16.21
CA LYS A 87 17.74 -3.03 -16.67
C LYS A 87 18.24 -4.16 -17.56
N ASN A 88 18.98 -3.78 -18.61
CA ASN A 88 19.89 -4.64 -19.36
C ASN A 88 21.31 -4.50 -18.77
N THR A 89 22.00 -5.61 -18.57
CA THR A 89 23.34 -5.66 -17.96
C THR A 89 24.36 -6.12 -19.00
N GLY A 90 24.80 -5.21 -19.86
CA GLY A 90 25.85 -5.48 -20.84
C GLY A 90 25.47 -6.45 -21.98
N GLY A 91 24.19 -6.70 -22.24
CA GLY A 91 23.74 -7.61 -23.30
C GLY A 91 23.58 -6.94 -24.66
N ASN A 92 23.85 -7.65 -25.76
CA ASN A 92 23.73 -7.11 -27.12
C ASN A 92 22.28 -6.96 -27.62
N SER A 93 21.30 -7.49 -26.91
CA SER A 93 19.89 -7.41 -27.30
C SER A 93 19.20 -6.17 -26.72
N SER A 94 18.37 -5.51 -27.53
CA SER A 94 17.43 -4.47 -27.09
C SER A 94 16.00 -5.04 -26.95
N ILE A 95 15.14 -4.33 -26.24
CA ILE A 95 13.71 -4.64 -26.14
C ILE A 95 12.90 -3.34 -26.36
N ASP A 96 12.06 -3.32 -27.38
CA ASP A 96 11.12 -2.24 -27.63
C ASP A 96 9.84 -2.47 -26.81
N ILE A 97 9.86 -2.08 -25.54
CA ILE A 97 8.75 -2.27 -24.59
C ILE A 97 7.57 -1.40 -25.01
N TYR A 98 6.56 -2.02 -25.62
CA TYR A 98 5.29 -1.37 -25.95
C TYR A 98 4.39 -1.35 -24.72
N ARG A 99 4.07 -2.53 -24.18
CA ARG A 99 3.26 -2.71 -22.97
C ARG A 99 3.92 -3.61 -21.96
N MET A 100 3.55 -3.43 -20.70
CA MET A 100 4.07 -4.23 -19.60
C MET A 100 2.97 -4.53 -18.57
N THR A 101 2.97 -5.77 -18.10
CA THR A 101 2.25 -6.22 -16.90
C THR A 101 3.28 -6.64 -15.88
N LEU A 102 3.17 -6.13 -14.66
CA LEU A 102 4.03 -6.48 -13.53
C LEU A 102 3.13 -6.65 -12.31
N ILE A 103 3.07 -7.85 -11.76
CA ILE A 103 2.27 -8.18 -10.58
C ILE A 103 3.20 -8.77 -9.53
N VAL A 104 3.11 -8.29 -8.29
CA VAL A 104 3.81 -8.90 -7.15
C VAL A 104 2.81 -9.74 -6.35
N HIS A 105 3.17 -10.99 -6.09
CA HIS A 105 2.31 -11.97 -5.44
C HIS A 105 2.71 -12.21 -3.99
N TYR A 106 1.77 -12.06 -3.08
CA TYR A 106 1.91 -12.32 -1.65
C TYR A 106 1.24 -13.65 -1.29
N HIS A 107 1.98 -14.55 -0.65
CA HIS A 107 1.43 -15.87 -0.28
C HIS A 107 0.31 -15.78 0.77
N LYS A 108 0.48 -14.89 1.76
CA LYS A 108 -0.47 -14.65 2.85
C LYS A 108 -0.73 -13.16 2.97
N VAL A 109 -1.98 -12.79 3.26
CA VAL A 109 -2.42 -11.43 3.61
C VAL A 109 -3.50 -11.51 4.70
N VAL A 110 -3.93 -10.37 5.26
CA VAL A 110 -5.10 -10.36 6.18
C VAL A 110 -6.34 -10.82 5.42
N ALA A 111 -7.31 -11.40 6.12
CA ALA A 111 -8.60 -11.74 5.50
C ALA A 111 -9.24 -10.50 4.85
N GLY A 112 -9.68 -10.66 3.60
CA GLY A 112 -10.26 -9.61 2.77
C GLY A 112 -9.25 -8.71 2.04
N ALA A 113 -7.94 -8.89 2.26
CA ALA A 113 -6.91 -8.15 1.52
C ALA A 113 -6.54 -8.81 0.19
N GLU A 114 -6.10 -7.99 -0.74
CA GLU A 114 -5.57 -8.43 -2.02
C GLU A 114 -4.15 -9.00 -1.86
N LYS A 115 -3.93 -10.16 -2.50
CA LYS A 115 -2.63 -10.85 -2.53
C LYS A 115 -1.78 -10.48 -3.74
N ASP A 116 -2.42 -10.05 -4.82
CA ASP A 116 -1.78 -9.77 -6.08
C ASP A 116 -1.80 -8.26 -6.29
N ILE A 117 -0.63 -7.63 -6.19
CA ILE A 117 -0.50 -6.18 -6.30
C ILE A 117 -0.09 -5.85 -7.74
N PRO A 118 -0.97 -5.26 -8.56
CA PRO A 118 -0.73 -5.09 -9.99
C PRO A 118 0.07 -3.83 -10.27
N MET A 119 1.35 -3.82 -9.91
CA MET A 119 2.28 -2.70 -10.12
C MET A 119 2.14 -2.07 -11.51
N LEU A 120 2.00 -2.90 -12.55
CA LEU A 120 1.58 -2.52 -13.90
C LEU A 120 0.53 -3.51 -14.41
N SER A 121 -0.48 -3.04 -15.14
CA SER A 121 -1.54 -3.88 -15.70
C SER A 121 -1.78 -3.51 -17.16
N ASN A 122 -1.17 -4.27 -18.08
CA ASN A 122 -1.20 -4.01 -19.52
C ASN A 122 -0.89 -2.54 -19.87
N THR A 123 0.08 -1.96 -19.16
CA THR A 123 0.37 -0.53 -19.18
C THR A 123 1.23 -0.21 -20.40
N ILE A 124 0.82 0.78 -21.19
CA ILE A 124 1.64 1.31 -22.29
C ILE A 124 2.86 2.02 -21.69
N VAL A 125 4.05 1.45 -21.91
CA VAL A 125 5.33 2.02 -21.47
C VAL A 125 5.97 2.81 -22.61
N ASN A 126 5.97 2.27 -23.84
CA ASN A 126 6.57 2.89 -25.03
C ASN A 126 8.00 3.38 -24.78
N ARG A 127 8.89 2.47 -24.38
CA ARG A 127 10.31 2.74 -24.14
C ARG A 127 11.17 1.65 -24.73
N VAL A 128 12.38 2.02 -25.14
CA VAL A 128 13.39 1.07 -25.60
C VAL A 128 14.33 0.78 -24.43
N LEU A 129 14.44 -0.49 -24.05
CA LEU A 129 15.53 -0.98 -23.23
C LEU A 129 16.68 -1.33 -24.17
N GLY A 130 17.68 -0.47 -24.26
CA GLY A 130 18.76 -0.58 -25.24
C GLY A 130 19.70 -1.77 -24.99
N SER A 131 20.56 -2.06 -25.97
CA SER A 131 21.72 -2.93 -25.80
C SER A 131 22.77 -2.29 -24.88
N GLY A 132 23.66 -3.09 -24.32
CA GLY A 132 24.64 -2.65 -23.34
C GLY A 132 24.01 -2.36 -21.98
N ASP A 133 24.56 -1.40 -21.24
CA ASP A 133 23.99 -0.95 -19.97
C ASP A 133 22.90 0.09 -20.22
N SER A 134 21.65 -0.34 -20.11
CA SER A 134 20.46 0.49 -20.28
C SER A 134 19.43 0.17 -19.22
N GLU A 135 18.73 1.18 -18.71
CA GLU A 135 17.62 1.03 -17.77
C GLU A 135 16.39 1.84 -18.21
N VAL A 136 15.20 1.29 -17.97
CA VAL A 136 13.92 1.96 -18.17
C VAL A 136 13.27 2.17 -16.81
N TYR A 137 13.01 3.42 -16.46
CA TYR A 137 12.37 3.82 -15.20
C TYR A 137 10.86 3.56 -15.23
N LEU A 138 10.37 2.73 -14.31
CA LEU A 138 8.99 2.23 -14.28
C LEU A 138 8.10 2.95 -13.25
N THR A 139 8.66 3.55 -12.19
CA THR A 139 7.87 4.14 -11.09
C THR A 139 6.75 5.09 -11.55
N PRO A 140 6.95 6.02 -12.50
CA PRO A 140 5.88 6.94 -12.89
C PRO A 140 4.67 6.21 -13.49
N PHE A 141 4.89 5.07 -14.16
CA PHE A 141 3.83 4.22 -14.68
C PHE A 141 3.14 3.44 -13.55
N ILE A 142 3.94 2.94 -12.61
CA ILE A 142 3.47 2.20 -11.43
C ILE A 142 2.59 3.08 -10.54
N GLU A 143 3.03 4.27 -10.17
CA GLU A 143 2.26 5.18 -9.30
C GLU A 143 0.89 5.52 -9.91
N ARG A 144 0.84 5.78 -11.22
CA ARG A 144 -0.44 6.03 -11.92
C ARG A 144 -1.34 4.80 -11.89
N GLN A 145 -0.77 3.60 -12.08
CA GLN A 145 -1.52 2.37 -12.01
C GLN A 145 -2.05 2.09 -10.60
N MET A 146 -1.26 2.34 -9.56
CA MET A 146 -1.68 2.16 -8.17
C MET A 146 -2.84 3.08 -7.77
N LEU A 147 -2.80 4.35 -8.19
CA LEU A 147 -3.93 5.27 -7.99
C LEU A 147 -5.19 4.76 -8.70
N ARG A 148 -5.06 4.34 -9.96
CA ARG A 148 -6.19 3.79 -10.73
C ARG A 148 -6.74 2.52 -10.08
N HIS A 149 -5.87 1.62 -9.63
CA HIS A 149 -6.22 0.37 -8.95
C HIS A 149 -6.99 0.62 -7.65
N ALA A 150 -6.57 1.62 -6.86
CA ALA A 150 -7.29 2.07 -5.67
C ALA A 150 -8.58 2.86 -5.97
N GLY A 151 -8.90 3.13 -7.24
CA GLY A 151 -10.06 3.94 -7.64
C GLY A 151 -9.91 5.43 -7.29
N LEU A 152 -8.68 5.92 -7.22
CA LEU A 152 -8.33 7.29 -6.86
C LEU A 152 -7.86 8.11 -8.06
N THR A 153 -8.00 9.42 -7.91
CA THR A 153 -7.47 10.48 -8.78
C THR A 153 -6.64 11.44 -7.94
N SER A 154 -5.92 12.37 -8.58
CA SER A 154 -5.20 13.43 -7.87
C SER A 154 -6.12 14.37 -7.08
N ARG A 155 -7.43 14.35 -7.33
CA ARG A 155 -8.43 15.17 -6.62
C ARG A 155 -8.96 14.53 -5.33
N ASN A 156 -8.52 13.32 -5.01
CA ASN A 156 -8.91 12.67 -3.75
C ASN A 156 -8.03 13.19 -2.60
N HIS A 157 -8.41 12.81 -1.37
CA HIS A 157 -7.71 13.22 -0.17
C HIS A 157 -6.21 12.85 -0.23
N PRO A 158 -5.29 13.79 0.03
CA PRO A 158 -3.84 13.58 -0.13
C PRO A 158 -3.31 12.34 0.59
N ALA A 159 -3.75 12.07 1.82
CA ALA A 159 -3.34 10.89 2.57
C ALA A 159 -3.70 9.57 1.86
N ALA A 160 -4.89 9.48 1.23
CA ALA A 160 -5.29 8.30 0.47
C ALA A 160 -4.49 8.16 -0.83
N VAL A 161 -4.24 9.28 -1.52
CA VAL A 161 -3.41 9.32 -2.73
C VAL A 161 -1.99 8.84 -2.43
N LEU A 162 -1.37 9.35 -1.36
CA LEU A 162 -0.02 8.95 -0.96
C LEU A 162 0.02 7.48 -0.53
N ALA A 163 -0.94 7.03 0.30
CA ALA A 163 -1.00 5.64 0.73
C ALA A 163 -1.25 4.65 -0.42
N ALA A 164 -2.01 5.03 -1.44
CA ALA A 164 -2.24 4.18 -2.60
C ALA A 164 -0.96 3.96 -3.42
N LYS A 165 -0.07 4.95 -3.52
CA LYS A 165 1.24 4.77 -4.18
C LYS A 165 2.16 3.78 -3.46
N ASP A 166 1.87 3.49 -2.20
CA ASP A 166 2.63 2.56 -1.38
C ASP A 166 2.05 1.14 -1.35
N LEU A 167 1.00 0.84 -2.12
CA LEU A 167 0.49 -0.53 -2.26
C LEU A 167 1.61 -1.50 -2.65
N GLY A 168 1.67 -2.64 -1.97
CA GLY A 168 2.74 -3.65 -2.06
C GLY A 168 3.95 -3.34 -1.18
N LYS A 169 4.22 -2.08 -0.82
CA LYS A 169 5.36 -1.77 0.03
C LYS A 169 5.17 -2.32 1.43
N SER A 170 6.29 -2.60 2.09
CA SER A 170 6.34 -2.61 3.54
C SER A 170 5.98 -1.22 4.05
N GLY A 171 5.26 -1.10 5.17
CA GLY A 171 4.89 0.20 5.72
C GLY A 171 6.09 0.92 6.37
N THR A 172 7.27 0.29 6.46
CA THR A 172 8.37 0.77 7.31
C THR A 172 9.72 0.76 6.60
N SER A 173 10.57 1.73 6.96
CA SER A 173 11.94 1.90 6.47
C SER A 173 12.94 1.73 7.62
N ALA A 174 14.15 1.22 7.33
CA ALA A 174 15.20 1.08 8.35
C ALA A 174 15.60 2.45 8.86
N GLU A 175 16.13 2.48 10.09
CA GLU A 175 16.69 3.67 10.71
C GLU A 175 17.74 4.38 9.84
N SER A 176 18.48 3.64 9.00
CA SER A 176 19.48 4.15 8.05
C SER A 176 18.98 4.24 6.61
N TYR A 177 17.71 3.91 6.35
CA TYR A 177 17.08 3.89 5.02
C TYR A 177 15.78 4.68 4.99
N ASP A 178 15.66 5.68 5.85
CA ASP A 178 14.56 6.61 5.82
C ASP A 178 15.02 8.04 5.54
N GLN A 179 14.39 8.68 4.54
CA GLN A 179 14.70 10.05 4.15
C GLN A 179 14.40 11.08 5.25
N TYR A 180 13.67 10.68 6.30
CA TYR A 180 13.37 11.51 7.47
C TYR A 180 14.33 11.26 8.65
N GLY A 181 15.39 10.46 8.46
CA GLY A 181 16.40 10.13 9.48
C GLY A 181 15.99 8.94 10.35
N LYS A 182 16.14 9.03 11.68
CA LYS A 182 15.52 8.07 12.61
C LYS A 182 14.00 8.13 12.40
N ASN A 183 13.42 7.29 11.55
CA ASN A 183 11.97 7.09 11.50
C ASN A 183 11.57 6.33 12.76
N PRO A 184 11.23 7.01 13.86
CA PRO A 184 11.04 6.32 15.13
C PRO A 184 9.66 5.66 15.17
N LYS A 185 8.90 5.75 14.07
CA LYS A 185 7.46 5.60 14.11
C LYS A 185 7.05 4.14 14.14
N TYR A 186 7.87 3.22 13.65
CA TYR A 186 7.57 1.79 13.71
C TYR A 186 8.47 1.12 14.75
N ARG A 187 8.05 1.19 16.01
CA ARG A 187 8.84 0.70 17.16
C ARG A 187 8.86 -0.83 17.28
N GLY A 188 8.49 -1.57 16.23
CA GLY A 188 8.58 -3.03 16.15
C GLY A 188 7.52 -3.81 16.93
N TRP A 189 6.47 -3.15 17.46
CA TRP A 189 5.34 -3.83 18.12
C TRP A 189 4.09 -3.79 17.23
N ILE A 190 3.79 -4.93 16.60
CA ILE A 190 2.73 -5.10 15.57
C ILE A 190 1.37 -4.52 15.98
N SER A 191 1.01 -4.57 17.26
CA SER A 191 -0.28 -4.07 17.77
C SER A 191 -0.49 -2.56 17.59
N TYR A 192 0.56 -1.77 17.40
CA TYR A 192 0.50 -0.31 17.31
C TYR A 192 0.70 0.21 15.88
N GLU A 193 1.24 -0.63 15.00
CA GLU A 193 1.71 -0.20 13.70
C GLU A 193 0.59 0.22 12.74
N CYS A 194 -0.63 -0.26 12.94
CA CYS A 194 -1.79 0.16 12.12
C CYS A 194 -2.17 1.64 12.35
N SER A 195 -2.03 2.12 13.60
CA SER A 195 -2.30 3.51 13.98
C SER A 195 -1.15 4.42 13.58
N GLU A 196 0.07 3.93 13.69
CA GLU A 196 1.27 4.59 13.20
C GLU A 196 1.22 4.75 11.68
N PHE A 197 0.84 3.69 10.97
CA PHE A 197 0.58 3.68 9.52
C PHE A 197 -0.45 4.74 9.13
N ALA A 198 -1.68 4.67 9.64
CA ALA A 198 -2.74 5.58 9.24
C ALA A 198 -2.40 7.05 9.55
N SER A 199 -1.85 7.31 10.75
CA SER A 199 -1.47 8.66 11.16
C SER A 199 -0.24 9.20 10.43
N TRP A 200 0.62 8.34 9.86
CA TRP A 200 1.80 8.78 9.11
C TRP A 200 1.41 9.52 7.85
N TYR A 201 0.49 8.97 7.06
CA TYR A 201 0.02 9.65 5.84
C TYR A 201 -0.69 10.97 6.15
N LEU A 202 -1.40 11.06 7.27
CA LEU A 202 -1.99 12.32 7.73
C LEU A 202 -0.93 13.35 8.12
N HIS A 203 0.19 12.91 8.71
CA HIS A 203 1.32 13.77 9.03
C HIS A 203 2.01 14.29 7.76
N GLU A 204 2.39 13.37 6.88
CA GLU A 204 3.13 13.66 5.64
C GLU A 204 2.38 14.58 4.70
N THR A 205 1.05 14.49 4.70
CA THR A 205 0.19 15.30 3.84
C THR A 205 -0.38 16.53 4.54
N GLU A 206 0.21 16.90 5.69
CA GLU A 206 -0.13 18.10 6.45
C GLU A 206 -1.59 18.21 6.92
N CYS A 207 -2.35 17.11 6.91
CA CYS A 207 -3.74 17.05 7.36
C CYS A 207 -3.90 17.38 8.87
N TRP A 208 -2.79 17.40 9.60
CA TRP A 208 -2.74 17.88 10.98
C TRP A 208 -3.14 19.35 11.14
N ARG A 209 -2.99 20.17 10.09
CA ARG A 209 -3.36 21.60 10.10
C ARG A 209 -4.84 21.84 10.34
N ASP A 210 -5.68 20.86 10.03
CA ASP A 210 -7.13 20.91 10.28
C ASP A 210 -7.49 20.91 11.76
N PHE A 211 -6.53 20.54 12.60
CA PHE A 211 -6.65 20.50 14.04
C PHE A 211 -5.93 21.72 14.61
N THR A 212 -6.54 22.90 14.45
CA THR A 212 -6.02 24.26 14.76
C THR A 212 -5.29 24.48 16.10
N ASN A 213 -5.35 23.53 17.04
CA ASN A 213 -4.71 23.58 18.36
C ASN A 213 -3.72 22.42 18.60
N LYS A 214 -3.25 21.76 17.54
CA LYS A 214 -2.40 20.57 17.63
C LYS A 214 -1.06 20.85 16.95
N PRO A 215 0.09 20.63 17.64
CA PRO A 215 1.39 20.79 17.00
C PRO A 215 1.52 19.84 15.81
N LYS A 216 2.40 20.17 14.85
CA LYS A 216 2.78 19.32 13.70
C LYS A 216 3.05 17.86 14.09
N THR A 217 3.48 17.63 15.32
CA THR A 217 3.83 16.33 15.88
C THR A 217 2.64 15.45 16.27
N VAL A 218 1.41 15.97 16.30
CA VAL A 218 0.24 15.24 16.86
C VAL A 218 -0.06 13.96 16.12
N PHE A 219 0.04 13.93 14.79
CA PHE A 219 -0.13 12.69 14.03
C PHE A 219 1.19 11.90 13.88
N ARG A 220 2.34 12.55 14.06
CA ARG A 220 3.65 11.89 14.06
C ARG A 220 3.79 10.95 15.27
N ASP A 221 3.30 11.39 16.43
CA ASP A 221 3.54 10.74 17.72
C ASP A 221 2.39 9.79 18.15
N ILE A 222 1.43 9.52 17.28
CA ILE A 222 0.37 8.53 17.53
C ILE A 222 0.97 7.13 17.48
N THR A 223 0.79 6.40 18.57
CA THR A 223 1.19 4.99 18.71
C THR A 223 0.01 4.09 19.07
N ALA A 224 -1.20 4.62 19.20
CA ALA A 224 -2.38 3.80 19.47
C ALA A 224 -3.62 4.33 18.74
N THR A 225 -4.47 3.43 18.25
CA THR A 225 -5.72 3.77 17.57
C THR A 225 -6.64 4.63 18.43
N SER A 226 -6.64 4.44 19.75
CA SER A 226 -7.42 5.27 20.69
C SER A 226 -6.96 6.73 20.74
N GLN A 227 -5.67 7.01 20.58
CA GLN A 227 -5.14 8.37 20.51
C GLN A 227 -5.61 9.06 19.23
N LEU A 228 -5.59 8.33 18.10
CA LEU A 228 -6.12 8.83 16.83
C LEU A 228 -7.61 9.13 16.97
N HIS A 229 -8.40 8.23 17.55
CA HIS A 229 -9.83 8.47 17.81
C HIS A 229 -10.07 9.72 18.67
N ALA A 230 -9.31 9.89 19.76
CA ALA A 230 -9.45 11.04 20.66
C ALA A 230 -9.21 12.38 19.95
N VAL A 231 -8.28 12.44 18.99
CA VAL A 231 -8.04 13.65 18.18
C VAL A 231 -9.28 14.03 17.37
N TYR A 232 -9.88 13.10 16.65
CA TYR A 232 -11.10 13.35 15.87
C TYR A 232 -12.32 13.60 16.75
N LYS A 233 -12.45 12.85 17.85
CA LYS A 233 -13.55 13.01 18.81
C LYS A 233 -13.55 14.40 19.43
N SER A 234 -12.39 14.97 19.74
CA SER A 234 -12.28 16.34 20.26
C SER A 234 -12.81 17.42 19.29
N LYS A 235 -12.98 17.08 18.02
CA LYS A 235 -13.56 17.94 16.98
C LYS A 235 -14.95 17.49 16.53
N LYS A 236 -15.56 16.53 17.24
CA LYS A 236 -16.87 15.94 16.91
C LYS A 236 -16.94 15.30 15.52
N ARG A 237 -15.80 14.76 15.05
CA ARG A 237 -15.64 14.17 13.71
C ARG A 237 -15.60 12.64 13.72
N THR A 238 -16.25 12.01 14.69
CA THR A 238 -16.32 10.56 14.81
C THR A 238 -17.73 10.06 14.56
N TYR A 239 -17.85 9.01 13.75
CA TYR A 239 -19.11 8.47 13.27
C TYR A 239 -19.12 6.95 13.43
N TYR A 240 -20.01 6.39 14.23
CA TYR A 240 -20.13 4.95 14.42
C TYR A 240 -21.07 4.36 13.36
N TYR A 241 -20.75 3.17 12.87
CA TYR A 241 -21.70 2.42 12.06
C TYR A 241 -22.81 1.86 12.98
N HIS A 242 -24.06 2.00 12.57
CA HIS A 242 -25.21 1.49 13.32
C HIS A 242 -25.91 0.41 12.51
N ASN A 243 -25.86 -0.85 12.97
CA ASN A 243 -26.51 -1.99 12.28
C ASN A 243 -28.00 -1.78 11.96
N GLY A 244 -28.84 -1.39 12.93
CA GLY A 244 -30.28 -1.22 12.75
C GLY A 244 -30.66 -0.09 11.79
N ARG A 245 -29.81 0.94 11.67
CA ARG A 245 -30.01 2.08 10.75
C ARG A 245 -29.20 1.97 9.46
N ASN A 246 -28.32 0.96 9.35
CA ASN A 246 -27.50 0.63 8.18
C ASN A 246 -26.67 1.79 7.61
N ARG A 247 -26.15 2.67 8.48
CA ARG A 247 -25.41 3.89 8.11
C ARG A 247 -24.46 4.33 9.22
N PHE A 248 -23.52 5.20 8.88
CA PHE A 248 -22.65 5.86 9.86
C PHE A 248 -23.34 7.09 10.44
N LEU A 249 -23.31 7.24 11.76
CA LEU A 249 -23.97 8.29 12.52
C LEU A 249 -22.95 8.96 13.44
N ASN A 250 -23.02 10.28 13.55
CA ASN A 250 -22.15 11.03 14.44
C ASN A 250 -22.38 10.60 15.90
N GLU A 251 -21.30 10.39 16.67
CA GLU A 251 -21.38 9.90 18.06
C GLU A 251 -22.20 10.82 19.00
N GLU A 252 -22.31 12.12 18.71
CA GLU A 252 -23.01 13.08 19.59
C GLU A 252 -24.36 13.52 19.03
N THR A 253 -24.46 13.72 17.71
CA THR A 253 -25.60 14.37 17.08
C THR A 253 -26.52 13.41 16.32
N GLU A 254 -26.13 12.14 16.18
CA GLU A 254 -26.78 11.13 15.32
C GLU A 254 -26.97 11.55 13.84
N VAL A 255 -26.32 12.63 13.39
CA VAL A 255 -26.37 13.06 11.99
C VAL A 255 -25.66 12.01 11.13
N ALA A 256 -26.32 11.62 10.03
CA ALA A 256 -25.79 10.63 9.11
C ALA A 256 -24.59 11.18 8.33
N TYR A 257 -23.58 10.32 8.12
CA TYR A 257 -22.38 10.63 7.37
C TYR A 257 -22.11 9.55 6.33
N THR A 258 -21.62 9.96 5.16
CA THR A 258 -21.12 9.05 4.13
C THR A 258 -19.61 9.15 4.08
N PRO A 259 -18.88 8.09 4.47
CA PRO A 259 -17.43 8.10 4.47
C PRO A 259 -16.84 8.34 3.08
N LYS A 260 -15.72 9.06 3.05
CA LYS A 260 -15.03 9.47 1.82
C LYS A 260 -13.56 9.00 1.81
N PRO A 261 -12.92 8.90 0.64
CA PRO A 261 -11.50 8.56 0.57
C PRO A 261 -10.65 9.45 1.48
N GLY A 262 -9.78 8.86 2.29
CA GLY A 262 -8.89 9.56 3.21
C GLY A 262 -9.41 9.74 4.63
N ASP A 263 -10.68 9.45 4.89
CA ASP A 263 -11.16 9.27 6.27
C ASP A 263 -10.41 8.13 6.96
N ILE A 264 -10.24 8.20 8.27
CA ILE A 264 -9.68 7.07 9.02
C ILE A 264 -10.80 6.11 9.41
N PHE A 265 -10.63 4.84 9.08
CA PHE A 265 -11.57 3.77 9.41
C PHE A 265 -11.01 2.92 10.55
N MET A 266 -11.73 2.84 11.66
CA MET A 266 -11.31 2.14 12.86
C MET A 266 -12.21 0.97 13.17
N ARG A 267 -11.62 -0.10 13.68
CA ARG A 267 -12.32 -1.24 14.24
C ARG A 267 -12.14 -1.29 15.75
N ARG A 268 -13.22 -1.52 16.46
CA ARG A 268 -13.21 -1.88 17.88
C ARG A 268 -13.73 -3.29 18.07
N GLY A 269 -13.19 -3.97 19.07
CA GLY A 269 -13.70 -5.25 19.55
C GLY A 269 -13.48 -5.34 21.05
N ASN A 270 -14.44 -5.94 21.76
CA ASN A 270 -14.41 -6.05 23.22
C ASN A 270 -14.13 -4.69 23.92
N GLY A 271 -14.75 -3.62 23.41
CA GLY A 271 -14.59 -2.25 23.91
C GLY A 271 -13.26 -1.56 23.58
N LYS A 272 -12.27 -2.28 23.01
CA LYS A 272 -10.93 -1.76 22.72
C LYS A 272 -10.78 -1.35 21.26
N PHE A 273 -9.97 -0.33 20.98
CA PHE A 273 -9.57 0.02 19.63
C PHE A 273 -8.50 -0.96 19.14
N GLU A 274 -8.85 -1.78 18.15
CA GLU A 274 -7.99 -2.87 17.69
C GLU A 274 -7.18 -2.49 16.45
N HIS A 275 -7.75 -1.68 15.55
CA HIS A 275 -7.16 -1.45 14.23
C HIS A 275 -7.58 -0.12 13.61
N SER A 276 -6.71 0.47 12.79
CA SER A 276 -7.00 1.65 11.97
C SER A 276 -6.49 1.49 10.55
N MET A 277 -7.30 1.94 9.59
CA MET A 277 -7.09 1.84 8.15
C MET A 277 -7.44 3.18 7.49
N ILE A 278 -7.03 3.39 6.24
CA ILE A 278 -7.42 4.57 5.46
C ILE A 278 -8.61 4.20 4.59
N PHE A 279 -9.73 4.88 4.74
CA PHE A 279 -10.95 4.62 4.00
C PHE A 279 -10.79 4.98 2.51
N LEU A 280 -11.35 4.17 1.62
CA LEU A 280 -11.44 4.47 0.19
C LEU A 280 -12.87 4.57 -0.29
N ARG A 281 -13.69 3.54 -0.05
CA ARG A 281 -15.04 3.49 -0.64
C ARG A 281 -16.02 2.72 0.23
N TRP A 282 -17.23 3.25 0.34
CA TRP A 282 -18.38 2.57 0.94
C TRP A 282 -19.21 1.89 -0.14
N ASN A 283 -19.50 0.60 0.04
CA ASN A 283 -20.52 -0.10 -0.73
C ASN A 283 -21.80 -0.20 0.12
N ALA A 284 -22.74 0.71 -0.12
CA ALA A 284 -23.99 0.77 0.63
C ALA A 284 -24.91 -0.44 0.40
N ARG A 285 -24.78 -1.16 -0.73
CA ARG A 285 -25.58 -2.36 -1.02
C ARG A 285 -25.13 -3.53 -0.18
N ASN A 286 -23.82 -3.79 -0.17
CA ASN A 286 -23.24 -4.95 0.52
C ASN A 286 -22.78 -4.62 1.96
N LYS A 287 -22.88 -3.35 2.37
CA LYS A 287 -22.39 -2.83 3.66
C LYS A 287 -20.92 -3.15 3.90
N THR A 288 -20.10 -3.01 2.85
CA THR A 288 -18.66 -3.25 2.91
C THR A 288 -17.86 -1.97 2.70
N ALA A 289 -16.71 -1.88 3.36
CA ALA A 289 -15.76 -0.81 3.18
C ALA A 289 -14.53 -1.32 2.42
N LEU A 290 -14.15 -0.63 1.35
CA LEU A 290 -12.82 -0.79 0.75
C LEU A 290 -11.88 0.20 1.44
N VAL A 291 -10.74 -0.28 1.89
CA VAL A 291 -9.75 0.49 2.64
C VAL A 291 -8.33 0.17 2.16
N ILE A 292 -7.39 1.08 2.44
CA ILE A 292 -5.95 0.78 2.43
C ILE A 292 -5.58 0.32 3.84
N ASP A 293 -5.07 -0.90 3.92
CA ASP A 293 -4.66 -1.56 5.15
C ASP A 293 -3.15 -1.79 5.14
N GLY A 294 -2.50 -1.73 6.29
CA GLY A 294 -1.06 -1.86 6.44
C GLY A 294 -0.67 -2.21 7.88
N PRO A 295 0.61 -2.21 8.23
CA PRO A 295 1.76 -1.85 7.37
C PRO A 295 2.34 -3.00 6.52
N TYR A 296 2.04 -4.28 6.76
CA TYR A 296 2.76 -5.39 6.10
C TYR A 296 1.86 -6.43 5.38
N PRO A 297 1.80 -6.40 4.04
CA PRO A 297 2.11 -5.25 3.19
C PRO A 297 1.02 -4.18 3.30
N VAL A 298 1.30 -3.00 2.75
CA VAL A 298 0.24 -2.04 2.41
C VAL A 298 -0.58 -2.63 1.26
N THR A 299 -1.89 -2.80 1.44
CA THR A 299 -2.76 -3.48 0.48
C THR A 299 -4.18 -2.91 0.50
N LEU A 300 -4.94 -3.18 -0.55
CA LEU A 300 -6.38 -2.96 -0.54
C LEU A 300 -7.06 -4.08 0.24
N ARG A 301 -8.03 -3.71 1.08
CA ARG A 301 -8.81 -4.64 1.87
C ARG A 301 -10.29 -4.32 1.81
N THR A 302 -11.11 -5.34 1.59
CA THR A 302 -12.54 -5.26 1.80
C THR A 302 -12.89 -5.70 3.22
N VAL A 303 -13.60 -4.85 3.96
CA VAL A 303 -14.08 -5.11 5.31
C VAL A 303 -15.61 -5.25 5.28
N GLU A 304 -16.10 -6.39 5.75
CA GLU A 304 -17.53 -6.70 5.84
C GLU A 304 -18.13 -6.10 7.12
N VAL A 305 -18.33 -4.78 7.11
CA VAL A 305 -18.70 -3.98 8.29
C VAL A 305 -19.93 -4.55 9.00
N HIS A 306 -21.03 -4.73 8.27
CA HIS A 306 -22.27 -5.21 8.88
C HIS A 306 -22.15 -6.65 9.39
N ALA A 307 -21.56 -7.55 8.62
CA ALA A 307 -21.40 -8.96 9.02
C ALA A 307 -20.51 -9.13 10.26
N LEU A 308 -19.51 -8.26 10.44
CA LEU A 308 -18.64 -8.26 11.61
C LEU A 308 -19.31 -7.62 12.84
N GLU A 309 -20.17 -6.63 12.67
CA GLU A 309 -20.93 -6.03 13.77
C GLU A 309 -22.04 -6.96 14.30
N THR A 310 -22.67 -7.75 13.42
CA THR A 310 -23.76 -8.67 13.80
C THR A 310 -23.28 -10.08 14.17
N ARG A 311 -21.97 -10.31 14.30
CA ARG A 311 -21.41 -11.62 14.64
C ARG A 311 -21.67 -11.94 16.11
N ALA A 312 -22.28 -13.10 16.40
CA ALA A 312 -22.69 -13.48 17.75
C ALA A 312 -21.51 -13.61 18.74
N ASP A 313 -20.41 -14.23 18.32
CA ASP A 313 -19.33 -14.63 19.24
C ASP A 313 -18.20 -13.61 19.38
N ASP A 314 -18.11 -12.64 18.46
CA ASP A 314 -17.07 -11.60 18.46
C ASP A 314 -17.53 -10.37 17.66
N PRO A 315 -18.55 -9.64 18.13
CA PRO A 315 -19.05 -8.46 17.44
C PRO A 315 -17.98 -7.36 17.42
N LYS A 316 -17.87 -6.68 16.27
CA LYS A 316 -16.95 -5.56 16.07
C LYS A 316 -17.70 -4.27 15.79
N ASP A 317 -17.32 -3.20 16.47
CA ASP A 317 -17.81 -1.87 16.15
C ASP A 317 -16.89 -1.19 15.13
N PHE A 318 -17.48 -0.35 14.29
CA PHE A 318 -16.73 0.40 13.28
C PHE A 318 -16.97 1.88 13.43
N ILE A 319 -15.88 2.65 13.36
CA ILE A 319 -15.91 4.10 13.49
C ILE A 319 -15.18 4.70 12.30
N VAL A 320 -15.79 5.71 11.71
CA VAL A 320 -15.16 6.58 10.71
C VAL A 320 -14.80 7.89 11.39
N CYS A 321 -13.56 8.31 11.19
CA CYS A 321 -13.03 9.58 11.63
C CYS A 321 -12.87 10.48 10.39
N GLU A 322 -13.67 11.54 10.31
CA GLU A 322 -13.72 12.39 9.13
C GLU A 322 -12.47 13.26 9.00
N SER A 323 -11.74 13.04 7.92
CA SER A 323 -10.62 13.89 7.49
C SER A 323 -11.16 14.98 6.55
N VAL A 324 -10.82 16.25 6.81
CA VAL A 324 -11.25 17.35 5.95
C VAL A 324 -10.16 17.59 4.90
N MET A 325 -10.57 17.97 3.68
CA MET A 325 -9.62 18.39 2.65
C MET A 325 -9.45 19.91 2.75
N THR A 326 -8.36 20.38 3.35
CA THR A 326 -8.00 21.80 3.34
C THR A 326 -7.17 22.15 2.10
N ARG A 327 -7.86 22.22 0.95
CA ARG A 327 -7.45 22.81 -0.35
C ARG A 327 -6.39 22.05 -1.18
N PHE A 328 -6.51 22.25 -2.50
CA PHE A 328 -5.51 21.95 -3.54
C PHE A 328 -4.58 23.14 -3.74
#